data_AF-A0A534LKD1-F1
#
_entry.id   AF-A0A534LKD1-F1
#
_cell.length_a   1.000
_cell.length_b   1.000
_cell.length_c   1.000
_cell.angle_alpha   90.00
_cell.angle_beta   90.00
_cell.angle_gamma   90.00
#
_symmetry.space_group_name_H-M   'P 1'
#
loop_
_entity.id
_entity.type
_entity.pdbx_description
1 polymer ?
#
loop_
_entity_poly.entity_id
_entity_poly.type
_entity_poly.pdbx_seq_one_letter_code
_entity_poly.pdbx_strand_id
1 'polypeptide(L)'
;RRVMEEKYTGDMKIHAFKNNTSPDGTSYGSHENYCVSRDVPFPGQYVRDLVPHLSTRIIYTGAGDIVRGKYVLSPMAFLTSQVVSGETMHDTGILNTRDEPHADGRLWRRLHVIVGDALMNETAIMLRHFVTSGVLQLMEDGKLSDVPRLKDPIRDLWHNVEIRNPEQWKVELEDGRVVSPIDIQRYYLGKIESIAVDDWEHRALRTFEEVLDGLENRRSKELAHRIEWLDRWFAIQEAGEKKAGPDVEMMACKQYSEIGAERSLFYKRQRAGLVDRITDDDAIKKAIQEPPKDTRAALRRELCDTFNIEMIDWSMLIVNDGTRRRIDLLDPYATKMEAPYATAS
;
A
#
# COMPACT_ATOMS: atom_id res chain seq x y z
N ARG A 1 -21.85 13.31 -22.21
CA ARG A 1 -21.19 13.90 -21.02
C ARG A 1 -21.94 15.14 -20.50
N ARG A 2 -22.10 16.23 -21.28
CA ARG A 2 -22.88 17.43 -20.86
C ARG A 2 -24.32 17.18 -20.38
N VAL A 3 -25.03 16.21 -20.95
CA VAL A 3 -26.43 15.89 -20.55
C VAL A 3 -26.55 15.23 -19.17
N MET A 4 -25.45 14.67 -18.62
CA MET A 4 -25.42 14.10 -17.26
C MET A 4 -25.04 15.13 -16.20
N GLU A 5 -24.37 16.22 -16.58
CA GLU A 5 -24.02 17.32 -15.65
C GLU A 5 -25.26 18.12 -15.27
N GLU A 6 -26.14 18.44 -16.21
CA GLU A 6 -27.33 19.28 -15.93
C GLU A 6 -28.46 18.55 -15.18
N LYS A 7 -28.49 17.21 -15.18
CA LYS A 7 -29.60 16.43 -14.60
C LYS A 7 -29.40 16.03 -13.13
N TYR A 8 -28.20 16.19 -12.57
CA TYR A 8 -27.85 15.74 -11.22
C TYR A 8 -27.16 16.78 -10.34
N THR A 9 -26.92 18.00 -10.83
CA THR A 9 -26.37 19.09 -9.99
C THR A 9 -27.49 19.86 -9.30
N GLY A 10 -28.04 19.28 -8.24
CA GLY A 10 -28.41 20.09 -7.07
C GLY A 10 -27.14 20.52 -6.32
N ASP A 11 -27.29 21.32 -5.26
CA ASP A 11 -26.23 21.76 -4.34
C ASP A 11 -25.61 20.61 -3.48
N MET A 12 -25.39 19.43 -4.07
CA MET A 12 -24.83 18.28 -3.37
C MET A 12 -23.31 18.42 -3.26
N LYS A 13 -22.81 18.52 -2.03
CA LYS A 13 -21.38 18.52 -1.74
C LYS A 13 -20.90 17.10 -1.54
N ILE A 14 -19.95 16.67 -2.38
CA ILE A 14 -19.30 15.36 -2.27
C ILE A 14 -18.02 15.51 -1.45
N HIS A 15 -17.88 14.67 -0.43
CA HIS A 15 -16.66 14.51 0.35
C HIS A 15 -16.14 13.09 0.12
N ALA A 16 -14.84 12.98 -0.12
CA ALA A 16 -14.17 11.71 -0.32
C ALA A 16 -12.92 11.67 0.55
N PHE A 17 -12.67 10.51 1.13
CA PHE A 17 -11.62 10.28 2.11
C PHE A 17 -10.79 9.08 1.67
N LYS A 18 -9.47 9.22 1.71
CA LYS A 18 -8.51 8.14 1.46
C LYS A 18 -8.02 7.59 2.79
N ASN A 19 -8.87 6.82 3.45
CA ASN A 19 -8.60 6.14 4.71
C ASN A 19 -9.21 4.72 4.65
N ASN A 20 -9.40 4.08 5.80
CA ASN A 20 -9.94 2.71 5.86
C ASN A 20 -11.20 2.55 6.71
N THR A 21 -11.59 3.59 7.45
CA THR A 21 -12.74 3.50 8.34
C THR A 21 -13.59 4.77 8.28
N SER A 22 -14.90 4.57 8.28
CA SER A 22 -15.89 5.64 8.46
C SER A 22 -16.28 5.78 9.94
N PRO A 23 -16.85 6.93 10.34
CA PRO A 23 -17.30 7.15 11.72
C PRO A 23 -18.36 6.16 12.23
N ASP A 24 -19.12 5.52 11.33
CA ASP A 24 -20.13 4.52 11.67
C ASP A 24 -19.55 3.09 11.87
N GLY A 25 -18.23 2.94 11.71
CA GLY A 25 -17.53 1.66 11.89
C GLY A 25 -17.41 0.81 10.63
N THR A 26 -17.91 1.28 9.48
CA THR A 26 -17.66 0.59 8.20
C THR A 26 -16.18 0.66 7.86
N SER A 27 -15.64 -0.44 7.35
CA SER A 27 -14.25 -0.53 6.91
C SER A 27 -14.13 -0.79 5.42
N TYR A 28 -13.04 -0.30 4.81
CA TYR A 28 -12.72 -0.47 3.40
C TYR A 28 -11.20 -0.57 3.20
N GLY A 29 -10.78 -1.29 2.16
CA GLY A 29 -9.39 -1.69 1.95
C GLY A 29 -8.61 -0.78 1.03
N SER A 30 -7.29 -0.71 1.25
CA SER A 30 -6.30 -0.25 0.27
C SER A 30 -5.41 -1.43 -0.07
N HIS A 31 -5.63 -2.02 -1.24
CA HIS A 31 -5.00 -3.28 -1.60
C HIS A 31 -3.74 -3.06 -2.41
N GLU A 32 -2.69 -3.80 -2.08
CA GLU A 32 -1.46 -3.87 -2.86
C GLU A 32 -1.49 -5.14 -3.72
N ASN A 33 -0.89 -5.05 -4.91
CA ASN A 33 -0.81 -6.15 -5.86
C ASN A 33 0.63 -6.27 -6.33
N TYR A 34 1.22 -7.44 -6.14
CA TYR A 34 2.57 -7.75 -6.58
C TYR A 34 2.53 -8.89 -7.59
N CYS A 35 3.17 -8.71 -8.74
CA CYS A 35 3.37 -9.78 -9.72
C CYS A 35 4.58 -10.60 -9.27
N VAL A 36 4.38 -11.87 -8.99
CA VAL A 36 5.41 -12.78 -8.44
C VAL A 36 5.43 -14.09 -9.23
N SER A 37 6.58 -14.75 -9.26
CA SER A 37 6.76 -16.05 -9.92
C SER A 37 5.89 -17.13 -9.29
N ARG A 38 5.37 -18.04 -10.13
CA ARG A 38 4.69 -19.27 -9.70
C ARG A 38 5.62 -20.27 -9.02
N ASP A 39 6.92 -20.14 -9.23
CA ASP A 39 7.91 -21.08 -8.69
C ASP A 39 8.06 -20.94 -7.16
N VAL A 40 7.64 -19.80 -6.58
CA VAL A 40 7.64 -19.59 -5.13
C VAL A 40 6.44 -20.31 -4.49
N PRO A 41 6.64 -21.33 -3.63
CA PRO A 41 5.54 -22.12 -3.07
C PRO A 41 4.63 -21.32 -2.13
N PHE A 42 3.34 -21.29 -2.46
CA PHE A 42 2.29 -20.63 -1.69
C PHE A 42 1.42 -21.66 -0.91
N PRO A 43 0.96 -21.36 0.32
CA PRO A 43 1.26 -20.17 1.11
C PRO A 43 2.54 -20.31 1.95
N GLY A 44 3.10 -21.52 2.05
CA GLY A 44 4.12 -21.85 3.06
C GLY A 44 5.37 -20.96 3.03
N GLN A 45 5.94 -20.67 1.86
CA GLN A 45 7.11 -19.79 1.79
C GLN A 45 6.75 -18.34 2.11
N TYR A 46 5.57 -17.87 1.71
CA TYR A 46 5.09 -16.51 2.03
C TYR A 46 4.82 -16.34 3.53
N VAL A 47 4.25 -17.36 4.18
CA VAL A 47 4.07 -17.35 5.65
C VAL A 47 5.42 -17.26 6.35
N ARG A 48 6.40 -18.01 5.85
CA ARG A 48 7.75 -18.02 6.42
C ARG A 48 8.47 -16.69 6.21
N ASP A 49 8.45 -16.16 4.99
CA ASP A 49 9.44 -15.16 4.58
C ASP A 49 8.84 -13.75 4.42
N LEU A 50 7.52 -13.63 4.21
CA LEU A 50 6.82 -12.35 4.00
C LEU A 50 5.95 -11.91 5.19
N VAL A 51 5.29 -12.84 5.89
CA VAL A 51 4.43 -12.48 7.05
C VAL A 51 5.18 -11.68 8.13
N PRO A 52 6.43 -12.00 8.51
CA PRO A 52 7.15 -11.20 9.50
C PRO A 52 7.33 -9.74 9.06
N HIS A 53 7.57 -9.50 7.76
CA HIS A 53 7.61 -8.15 7.20
C HIS A 53 6.23 -7.47 7.27
N LEU A 54 5.18 -8.14 6.77
CA LEU A 54 3.84 -7.55 6.67
C LEU A 54 3.22 -7.23 8.04
N SER A 55 3.47 -8.06 9.06
CA SER A 55 2.94 -7.84 10.42
C SER A 55 3.64 -6.72 11.17
N THR A 56 4.88 -6.38 10.81
CA THR A 56 5.70 -5.40 11.53
C THR A 56 5.87 -4.07 10.79
N ARG A 57 5.64 -4.01 9.47
CA ARG A 57 5.79 -2.78 8.68
C ARG A 57 4.80 -1.66 9.03
N ILE A 58 3.74 -1.96 9.79
CA ILE A 58 2.77 -0.96 10.26
C ILE A 58 3.42 0.20 11.04
N ILE A 59 4.61 -0.02 11.62
CA ILE A 59 5.37 1.02 12.33
C ILE A 59 5.76 2.19 11.42
N TYR A 60 5.87 1.98 10.11
CA TYR A 60 6.16 3.03 9.12
C TYR A 60 5.11 3.14 8.01
N THR A 61 4.24 2.14 7.81
CA THR A 61 3.15 2.17 6.82
C THR A 61 1.75 2.36 7.39
N GLY A 62 1.63 2.56 8.71
CA GLY A 62 0.37 2.86 9.38
C GLY A 62 -0.11 4.28 9.07
N ALA A 63 -1.39 4.42 8.71
CA ALA A 63 -2.01 5.72 8.44
C ALA A 63 -2.46 6.45 9.72
N GLY A 64 -2.64 5.69 10.81
CA GLY A 64 -3.16 6.19 12.06
C GLY A 64 -4.68 6.40 12.04
N ASP A 65 -5.40 6.08 13.11
CA ASP A 65 -6.83 6.44 13.21
C ASP A 65 -7.28 6.48 14.68
N ILE A 66 -8.48 7.00 14.92
CA ILE A 66 -9.15 6.88 16.22
C ILE A 66 -10.19 5.76 16.13
N VAL A 67 -9.90 4.63 16.78
CA VAL A 67 -10.78 3.47 16.85
C VAL A 67 -11.24 3.30 18.29
N ARG A 68 -12.57 3.29 18.52
CA ARG A 68 -13.17 3.15 19.86
C ARG A 68 -12.57 4.14 20.90
N GLY A 69 -12.32 5.38 20.47
CA GLY A 69 -11.77 6.44 21.31
C GLY A 69 -10.26 6.35 21.59
N LYS A 70 -9.55 5.40 20.98
CA LYS A 70 -8.09 5.28 21.08
C LYS A 70 -7.41 5.57 19.77
N TYR A 71 -6.30 6.27 19.82
CA TYR A 71 -5.44 6.44 18.65
C TYR A 71 -4.60 5.18 18.42
N VAL A 72 -4.69 4.62 17.22
CA VAL A 72 -4.01 3.40 16.78
C VAL A 72 -3.15 3.68 15.55
N LEU A 73 -2.07 2.92 15.37
CA LEU A 73 -1.12 3.08 14.25
C LEU A 73 -1.74 2.66 12.91
N SER A 74 -2.53 1.59 12.91
CA SER A 74 -3.21 1.07 11.73
C SER A 74 -4.62 0.58 12.07
N PRO A 75 -5.68 1.19 11.54
CA PRO A 75 -7.04 0.67 11.73
C PRO A 75 -7.25 -0.71 11.07
N MET A 76 -6.55 -1.02 9.98
CA MET A 76 -6.71 -2.28 9.25
C MET A 76 -6.21 -3.51 10.04
N ALA A 77 -5.34 -3.30 11.02
CA ALA A 77 -4.88 -4.38 11.90
C ALA A 77 -6.05 -5.10 12.58
N PHE A 78 -7.12 -4.39 12.96
CA PHE A 78 -8.27 -4.98 13.64
C PHE A 78 -9.20 -5.81 12.73
N LEU A 79 -9.10 -5.66 11.41
CA LEU A 79 -9.80 -6.52 10.46
C LEU A 79 -9.04 -7.83 10.22
N THR A 80 -7.74 -7.82 10.50
CA THR A 80 -6.83 -8.94 10.26
C THR A 80 -6.80 -9.85 11.47
N SER A 81 -7.51 -10.98 11.40
CA SER A 81 -7.60 -11.97 12.49
C SER A 81 -6.92 -13.30 12.16
N GLN A 82 -6.45 -13.48 10.92
CA GLN A 82 -5.84 -14.72 10.43
C GLN A 82 -4.48 -14.46 9.77
N VAL A 83 -3.59 -15.45 9.78
CA VAL A 83 -2.34 -15.37 9.02
C VAL A 83 -2.60 -15.51 7.52
N VAL A 84 -3.47 -16.45 7.15
CA VAL A 84 -3.86 -16.75 5.77
C VAL A 84 -5.38 -16.81 5.70
N SER A 85 -6.01 -16.06 4.79
CA SER A 85 -7.47 -16.06 4.59
C SER A 85 -7.83 -15.77 3.14
N GLY A 86 -8.96 -16.28 2.67
CA GLY A 86 -9.54 -15.90 1.37
C GLY A 86 -10.46 -14.68 1.46
N GLU A 87 -10.87 -14.31 2.68
CA GLU A 87 -11.84 -13.25 2.91
C GLU A 87 -11.24 -11.85 2.76
N THR A 88 -12.06 -10.91 2.30
CA THR A 88 -11.69 -9.50 2.14
C THR A 88 -12.54 -8.53 2.95
N MET A 89 -13.61 -9.00 3.59
CA MET A 89 -14.58 -8.15 4.29
C MET A 89 -14.60 -8.38 5.81
N HIS A 90 -14.39 -9.62 6.26
CA HIS A 90 -14.27 -10.00 7.67
C HIS A 90 -13.16 -11.05 7.81
N ASP A 91 -12.59 -11.19 9.00
CA ASP A 91 -11.55 -12.18 9.30
C ASP A 91 -10.44 -12.26 8.25
N THR A 92 -9.93 -11.07 7.88
CA THR A 92 -8.96 -10.97 6.80
C THR A 92 -7.63 -11.58 7.22
N GLY A 93 -6.88 -12.01 6.21
CA GLY A 93 -5.55 -12.61 6.38
C GLY A 93 -4.46 -11.56 6.23
N ILE A 94 -3.33 -11.74 6.94
CA ILE A 94 -2.08 -11.06 6.58
C ILE A 94 -1.74 -11.37 5.11
N LEU A 95 -1.90 -12.65 4.73
CA LEU A 95 -1.86 -13.12 3.35
C LEU A 95 -3.28 -13.43 2.86
N ASN A 96 -3.63 -12.89 1.70
CA ASN A 96 -4.86 -13.27 1.02
C ASN A 96 -4.63 -14.43 0.03
N THR A 97 -5.56 -15.37 -0.07
CA THR A 97 -5.45 -16.54 -0.96
C THR A 97 -6.04 -16.34 -2.35
N ARG A 98 -6.58 -15.16 -2.68
CA ARG A 98 -7.13 -14.86 -4.00
C ARG A 98 -6.07 -15.06 -5.08
N ASP A 99 -6.46 -15.81 -6.11
CA ASP A 99 -5.55 -16.20 -7.18
C ASP A 99 -6.11 -15.85 -8.56
N GLU A 100 -6.03 -14.56 -8.89
CA GLU A 100 -6.44 -13.99 -10.17
C GLU A 100 -5.25 -13.23 -10.76
N PRO A 101 -4.36 -13.90 -11.52
CA PRO A 101 -3.08 -13.32 -11.93
C PRO A 101 -3.22 -12.16 -12.92
N HIS A 102 -4.33 -12.12 -13.68
CA HIS A 102 -4.51 -11.22 -14.83
C HIS A 102 -3.31 -11.26 -15.79
N ALA A 103 -2.62 -12.38 -15.88
CA ALA A 103 -1.42 -12.63 -16.67
C ALA A 103 -1.40 -14.12 -17.04
N ASP A 104 -0.37 -14.61 -17.73
CA ASP A 104 -0.19 -16.05 -17.90
C ASP A 104 -0.04 -16.73 -16.53
N GLY A 105 -1.08 -17.45 -16.10
CA GLY A 105 -1.16 -18.06 -14.78
C GLY A 105 -0.16 -19.19 -14.54
N ARG A 106 0.53 -19.67 -15.59
CA ARG A 106 1.62 -20.65 -15.47
C ARG A 106 2.92 -20.01 -14.99
N LEU A 107 3.12 -18.74 -15.32
CA LEU A 107 4.33 -17.99 -15.01
C LEU A 107 4.12 -17.11 -13.76
N TRP A 108 2.95 -16.47 -13.68
CA TRP A 108 2.73 -15.39 -12.74
C TRP A 108 1.59 -15.68 -11.75
N ARG A 109 1.77 -15.19 -10.53
CA ARG A 109 0.75 -15.01 -9.50
C ARG A 109 0.61 -13.52 -9.21
N ARG A 110 -0.63 -13.05 -9.00
CA ARG A 110 -0.88 -11.75 -8.40
C ARG A 110 -1.02 -11.95 -6.90
N LEU A 111 0.03 -11.65 -6.14
CA LEU A 111 -0.05 -11.62 -4.68
C LEU A 111 -0.91 -10.44 -4.27
N HIS A 112 -2.06 -10.74 -3.67
CA HIS A 112 -3.01 -9.74 -3.19
C HIS A 112 -2.78 -9.51 -1.69
N VAL A 113 -2.33 -8.30 -1.32
CA VAL A 113 -2.07 -7.92 0.08
C VAL A 113 -3.12 -6.90 0.53
N ILE A 114 -3.78 -7.17 1.65
CA ILE A 114 -4.94 -6.39 2.13
C ILE A 114 -4.77 -5.83 3.56
N VAL A 115 -3.65 -6.14 4.23
CA VAL A 115 -3.36 -5.70 5.60
C VAL A 115 -2.95 -4.22 5.70
N GLY A 116 -2.64 -3.57 4.57
CA GLY A 116 -2.16 -2.19 4.52
C GLY A 116 -3.27 -1.14 4.64
N ASP A 117 -2.94 0.00 5.26
CA ASP A 117 -3.85 1.16 5.32
C ASP A 117 -3.88 1.95 4.00
N ALA A 118 -4.87 2.79 3.78
CA ALA A 118 -4.81 3.82 2.75
C ALA A 118 -3.95 4.98 3.25
N LEU A 119 -2.90 5.32 2.50
CA LEU A 119 -1.94 6.37 2.86
C LEU A 119 -2.09 7.61 1.96
N MET A 120 -1.89 8.78 2.55
CA MET A 120 -1.64 10.06 1.90
C MET A 120 -0.14 10.35 1.76
N ASN A 121 0.68 9.98 2.75
CA ASN A 121 2.11 10.30 2.80
C ASN A 121 2.91 9.56 1.71
N GLU A 122 3.56 10.31 0.82
CA GLU A 122 4.28 9.75 -0.34
C GLU A 122 5.48 8.89 0.08
N THR A 123 6.18 9.25 1.16
CA THR A 123 7.30 8.46 1.68
C THR A 123 6.82 7.11 2.19
N ALA A 124 5.74 7.08 2.97
CA ALA A 124 5.17 5.84 3.48
C ALA A 124 4.63 4.94 2.35
N ILE A 125 4.04 5.52 1.29
CA ILE A 125 3.61 4.79 0.08
C ILE A 125 4.82 4.21 -0.66
N MET A 126 5.87 5.00 -0.84
CA MET A 126 7.11 4.56 -1.49
C MET A 126 7.74 3.40 -0.72
N LEU A 127 7.95 3.56 0.60
CA LEU A 127 8.57 2.53 1.45
C LEU A 127 7.74 1.25 1.50
N ARG A 128 6.40 1.35 1.51
CA ARG A 128 5.52 0.18 1.42
C ARG A 128 5.84 -0.66 0.19
N HIS A 129 5.91 -0.04 -0.99
CA HIS A 129 6.14 -0.78 -2.23
C HIS A 129 7.61 -1.18 -2.40
N PHE A 130 8.56 -0.29 -2.11
CA PHE A 130 9.98 -0.55 -2.23
C PHE A 130 10.41 -1.74 -1.36
N VAL A 131 10.09 -1.70 -0.05
CA VAL A 131 10.53 -2.75 0.87
C VAL A 131 9.84 -4.07 0.55
N THR A 132 8.52 -4.07 0.28
CA THR A 132 7.79 -5.31 -0.03
C THR A 132 8.29 -5.96 -1.33
N SER A 133 8.53 -5.17 -2.38
CA SER A 133 9.09 -5.68 -3.63
C SER A 133 10.49 -6.26 -3.43
N GLY A 134 11.35 -5.60 -2.63
CA GLY A 134 12.67 -6.12 -2.29
C GLY A 134 12.60 -7.44 -1.53
N VAL A 135 11.70 -7.58 -0.56
CA VAL A 135 11.46 -8.86 0.14
C VAL A 135 11.02 -9.95 -0.84
N LEU A 136 10.10 -9.66 -1.74
CA LEU A 136 9.61 -10.61 -2.74
C LEU A 136 10.72 -11.05 -3.70
N GLN A 137 11.55 -10.13 -4.18
CA GLN A 137 12.70 -10.46 -5.03
C GLN A 137 13.70 -11.36 -4.29
N LEU A 138 13.98 -11.08 -3.01
CA LEU A 138 14.83 -11.94 -2.18
C LEU A 138 14.24 -13.34 -1.96
N MET A 139 12.90 -13.46 -1.90
CA MET A 139 12.21 -14.75 -1.83
C MET A 139 12.40 -15.55 -3.11
N GLU A 140 12.22 -14.92 -4.27
CA GLU A 140 12.41 -15.51 -5.60
C GLU A 140 13.88 -15.95 -5.82
N ASP A 141 14.83 -15.16 -5.32
CA ASP A 141 16.27 -15.48 -5.34
C ASP A 141 16.69 -16.55 -4.30
N GLY A 142 15.79 -16.97 -3.40
CA GLY A 142 16.12 -17.91 -2.33
C GLY A 142 17.07 -17.37 -1.25
N LYS A 143 17.11 -16.04 -1.05
CA LYS A 143 18.05 -15.33 -0.15
C LYS A 143 17.52 -15.08 1.27
N LEU A 144 16.38 -15.68 1.64
CA LEU A 144 15.70 -15.50 2.93
C LEU A 144 15.65 -16.78 3.77
N SER A 145 16.79 -17.46 3.95
CA SER A 145 16.85 -18.72 4.71
C SER A 145 16.74 -18.55 6.23
N ASP A 146 17.02 -17.35 6.74
CA ASP A 146 17.24 -17.03 8.16
C ASP A 146 16.25 -15.98 8.71
N VAL A 147 15.07 -15.85 8.08
CA VAL A 147 14.01 -14.93 8.53
C VAL A 147 13.59 -15.26 9.97
N PRO A 148 13.52 -14.27 10.88
CA PRO A 148 13.01 -14.47 12.24
C PRO A 148 11.58 -15.06 12.23
N ARG A 149 11.38 -16.18 12.93
CA ARG A 149 10.09 -16.88 12.98
C ARG A 149 9.23 -16.31 14.09
N LEU A 150 8.11 -15.68 13.71
CA LEU A 150 7.16 -15.11 14.67
C LEU A 150 6.32 -16.22 15.29
N LYS A 151 6.16 -16.20 16.61
CA LYS A 151 5.38 -17.20 17.35
C LYS A 151 3.87 -17.01 17.14
N ASP A 152 3.40 -15.77 17.19
CA ASP A 152 2.01 -15.40 16.93
C ASP A 152 1.92 -14.00 16.29
N PRO A 153 2.00 -13.92 14.94
CA PRO A 153 2.04 -12.64 14.25
C PRO A 153 0.75 -11.82 14.40
N ILE A 154 -0.41 -12.45 14.66
CA ILE A 154 -1.69 -11.74 14.82
C ILE A 154 -1.76 -11.11 16.20
N ARG A 155 -1.46 -11.87 17.25
CA ARG A 155 -1.41 -11.34 18.62
C ARG A 155 -0.42 -10.19 18.72
N ASP A 156 0.77 -10.33 18.15
CA ASP A 156 1.80 -9.30 18.22
C ASP A 156 1.46 -8.06 17.38
N LEU A 157 0.81 -8.23 16.22
CA LEU A 157 0.25 -7.12 15.43
C LEU A 157 -0.77 -6.31 16.24
N TRP A 158 -1.75 -6.99 16.86
CA TRP A 158 -2.79 -6.34 17.67
C TRP A 158 -2.24 -5.71 18.94
N HIS A 159 -1.22 -6.30 19.56
CA HIS A 159 -0.54 -5.70 20.69
C HIS A 159 0.13 -4.38 20.30
N ASN A 160 0.91 -4.39 19.22
CA ASN A 160 1.73 -3.24 18.83
C ASN A 160 0.92 -2.10 18.21
N VAL A 161 -0.24 -2.37 17.60
CA VAL A 161 -1.01 -1.34 16.89
C VAL A 161 -1.55 -0.22 17.76
N GLU A 162 -1.75 -0.45 19.06
CA GLU A 162 -2.18 0.60 20.01
C GLU A 162 -0.99 1.34 20.67
N ILE A 163 0.24 0.92 20.39
CA ILE A 163 1.44 1.39 21.08
C ILE A 163 2.17 2.42 20.22
N ARG A 164 2.25 3.67 20.72
CA ARG A 164 3.02 4.76 20.07
C ARG A 164 4.46 4.87 20.55
N ASN A 165 4.81 4.32 21.71
CA ASN A 165 6.17 4.36 22.25
C ASN A 165 6.96 3.12 21.78
N PRO A 166 7.99 3.28 20.94
CA PRO A 166 8.77 2.16 20.40
C PRO A 166 9.37 1.22 21.44
N GLU A 167 9.70 1.71 22.64
CA GLU A 167 10.26 0.89 23.74
C GLU A 167 9.29 -0.17 24.28
N GLN A 168 7.99 0.02 24.02
CA GLN A 168 6.94 -0.89 24.47
C GLN A 168 6.59 -1.94 23.42
N TRP A 169 7.11 -1.82 22.19
CA TRP A 169 6.82 -2.79 21.14
C TRP A 169 7.51 -4.12 21.40
N LYS A 170 6.77 -5.19 21.15
CA LYS A 170 7.22 -6.56 21.40
C LYS A 170 6.71 -7.49 20.31
N VAL A 171 7.59 -8.39 19.88
CA VAL A 171 7.32 -9.49 18.98
C VAL A 171 7.97 -10.73 19.58
N GLU A 172 7.19 -11.77 19.85
CA GLU A 172 7.70 -13.04 20.37
C GLU A 172 8.10 -13.94 19.20
N LEU A 173 9.33 -14.46 19.24
CA LEU A 173 9.84 -15.42 18.28
C LEU A 173 9.57 -16.86 18.75
N GLU A 174 9.55 -17.81 17.81
CA GLU A 174 9.38 -19.24 18.11
C GLU A 174 10.50 -19.80 19.02
N ASP A 175 11.70 -19.21 18.95
CA ASP A 175 12.85 -19.57 19.79
C ASP A 175 12.80 -18.98 21.22
N GLY A 176 11.74 -18.25 21.55
CA GLY A 176 11.52 -17.65 22.86
C GLY A 176 12.14 -16.26 23.06
N ARG A 177 12.89 -15.74 22.09
CA ARG A 177 13.35 -14.34 22.14
C ARG A 177 12.17 -13.37 21.97
N VAL A 178 12.32 -12.18 22.56
CA VAL A 178 11.42 -11.05 22.33
C VAL A 178 12.23 -9.94 21.67
N VAL A 179 11.78 -9.49 20.51
CA VAL A 179 12.42 -8.44 19.72
C VAL A 179 11.43 -7.31 19.43
N SER A 180 11.91 -6.18 18.96
CA SER A 180 11.05 -5.10 18.47
C SER A 180 10.65 -5.35 16.99
N PRO A 181 9.53 -4.78 16.53
CA PRO A 181 9.21 -4.69 15.10
C PRO A 181 10.32 -4.02 14.28
N ILE A 182 11.09 -3.10 14.89
CA ILE A 182 12.24 -2.44 14.25
C ILE A 182 13.32 -3.48 13.94
N ASP A 183 13.62 -4.40 14.85
CA ASP A 183 14.63 -5.45 14.63
C ASP A 183 14.27 -6.36 13.45
N ILE A 184 12.99 -6.71 13.32
CA ILE A 184 12.47 -7.48 12.17
C ILE A 184 12.65 -6.69 10.87
N GLN A 185 12.32 -5.40 10.87
CA GLN A 185 12.49 -4.56 9.68
C GLN A 185 13.95 -4.30 9.34
N ARG A 186 14.85 -4.20 10.33
CA ARG A 186 16.32 -4.11 10.11
C ARG A 186 16.89 -5.37 9.47
N TYR A 187 16.37 -6.55 9.82
CA TYR A 187 16.73 -7.78 9.13
C TYR A 187 16.44 -7.67 7.63
N TYR A 188 15.24 -7.20 7.24
CA TYR A 188 14.89 -7.02 5.83
C TYR A 188 15.69 -5.90 5.17
N LEU A 189 15.93 -4.77 5.84
CA LEU A 189 16.80 -3.70 5.36
C LEU A 189 18.17 -4.25 4.92
N GLY A 190 18.85 -5.00 5.79
CA GLY A 190 20.18 -5.56 5.49
C GLY A 190 20.17 -6.59 4.35
N LYS A 191 19.06 -7.31 4.15
CA LYS A 191 18.93 -8.22 2.99
C LYS A 191 18.68 -7.44 1.70
N ILE A 192 17.83 -6.41 1.73
CA ILE A 192 17.50 -5.58 0.56
C ILE A 192 18.73 -4.77 0.11
N GLU A 193 19.56 -4.32 1.04
CA GLU A 193 20.83 -3.67 0.71
C GLU A 193 21.70 -4.50 -0.24
N SER A 194 21.67 -5.83 -0.14
CA SER A 194 22.46 -6.72 -0.99
C SER A 194 21.98 -6.83 -2.45
N ILE A 195 20.78 -6.33 -2.75
CA ILE A 195 20.18 -6.38 -4.09
C ILE A 195 19.87 -5.00 -4.68
N ALA A 196 20.08 -3.92 -3.94
CA ALA A 196 19.96 -2.55 -4.48
C ALA A 196 21.04 -2.31 -5.54
N VAL A 197 20.62 -1.82 -6.70
CA VAL A 197 21.47 -1.67 -7.89
C VAL A 197 21.63 -0.20 -8.28
N ASP A 198 20.52 0.55 -8.31
CA ASP A 198 20.51 1.91 -8.85
C ASP A 198 20.47 3.01 -7.78
N ASP A 199 20.75 4.25 -8.21
CA ASP A 199 20.79 5.42 -7.32
C ASP A 199 19.45 5.70 -6.64
N TRP A 200 18.32 5.35 -7.28
CA TRP A 200 16.99 5.53 -6.71
C TRP A 200 16.75 4.49 -5.61
N GLU A 201 17.09 3.23 -5.84
CA GLU A 201 16.98 2.15 -4.86
C GLU A 201 17.85 2.45 -3.64
N HIS A 202 19.10 2.90 -3.84
CA HIS A 202 19.96 3.32 -2.74
C HIS A 202 19.41 4.53 -1.97
N ARG A 203 18.70 5.47 -2.62
CA ARG A 203 18.00 6.56 -1.91
C ARG A 203 16.84 6.04 -1.08
N ALA A 204 16.01 5.16 -1.65
CA ALA A 204 14.87 4.55 -0.96
C ALA A 204 15.34 3.72 0.25
N LEU A 205 16.44 2.98 0.10
CA LEU A 205 17.08 2.23 1.17
C LEU A 205 17.56 3.14 2.30
N ARG A 206 18.27 4.23 1.99
CA ARG A 206 18.68 5.23 3.00
C ARG A 206 17.49 5.86 3.71
N THR A 207 16.42 6.18 2.97
CA THR A 207 15.18 6.69 3.58
C THR A 207 14.57 5.66 4.54
N PHE A 208 14.61 4.37 4.19
CA PHE A 208 14.12 3.31 5.07
C PHE A 208 14.96 3.19 6.34
N GLU A 209 16.28 3.19 6.21
CA GLU A 209 17.22 3.19 7.33
C GLU A 209 17.00 4.38 8.27
N GLU A 210 16.94 5.61 7.72
CA GLU A 210 16.68 6.83 8.49
C GLU A 210 15.35 6.79 9.25
N VAL A 211 14.32 6.16 8.66
CA VAL A 211 13.03 5.93 9.31
C VAL A 211 13.15 4.99 10.49
N LEU A 212 13.83 3.85 10.34
CA LEU A 212 14.03 2.88 11.43
C LEU A 212 14.89 3.48 12.55
N ASP A 213 15.97 4.18 12.19
CA ASP A 213 16.82 4.91 13.13
C ASP A 213 16.04 5.99 13.88
N GLY A 214 15.15 6.71 13.18
CA GLY A 214 14.31 7.72 13.80
C GLY A 214 13.35 7.13 14.83
N LEU A 215 12.77 5.95 14.53
CA LEU A 215 11.83 5.27 15.42
C LEU A 215 12.57 4.79 16.67
N GLU A 216 13.71 4.14 16.49
CA GLU A 216 14.55 3.66 17.60
C GLU A 216 15.02 4.80 18.51
N ASN A 217 15.43 5.92 17.92
CA ASN A 217 15.89 7.11 18.65
C ASN A 217 14.75 8.04 19.11
N ARG A 218 13.47 7.64 18.95
CA ARG A 218 12.28 8.39 19.39
C ARG A 218 12.21 9.81 18.79
N ARG A 219 12.65 9.98 17.55
CA ARG A 219 12.65 11.25 16.79
C ARG A 219 11.30 11.55 16.15
N SER A 220 10.21 11.39 16.91
CA SER A 220 8.83 11.41 16.39
C SER A 220 8.47 12.66 15.59
N LYS A 221 8.94 13.84 15.99
CA LYS A 221 8.65 15.11 15.28
C LYS A 221 9.32 15.18 13.91
N GLU A 222 10.55 14.70 13.80
CA GLU A 222 11.28 14.61 12.53
C GLU A 222 10.61 13.59 11.62
N LEU A 223 10.28 12.42 12.16
CA LEU A 223 9.66 11.34 11.40
C LEU A 223 8.23 11.61 10.96
N ALA A 224 7.51 12.55 11.58
CA ALA A 224 6.19 12.97 11.12
C ALA A 224 6.20 13.40 9.65
N HIS A 225 7.32 13.88 9.12
CA HIS A 225 7.42 14.25 7.71
C HIS A 225 7.27 13.04 6.76
N ARG A 226 7.56 11.83 7.25
CA ARG A 226 7.71 10.59 6.46
C ARG A 226 6.80 9.44 6.90
N ILE A 227 6.22 9.52 8.10
CA ILE A 227 5.38 8.48 8.70
C ILE A 227 4.00 9.07 9.02
N GLU A 228 2.97 8.53 8.38
CA GLU A 228 1.65 9.15 8.40
C GLU A 228 0.94 9.09 9.75
N TRP A 229 1.01 7.97 10.48
CA TRP A 229 0.41 7.92 11.82
C TRP A 229 1.07 8.92 12.79
N LEU A 230 2.34 9.28 12.59
CA LEU A 230 2.96 10.33 13.40
C LEU A 230 2.43 11.71 12.99
N ASP A 231 2.39 12.02 11.70
CA ASP A 231 1.88 13.31 11.22
C ASP A 231 0.42 13.54 11.58
N ARG A 232 -0.42 12.52 11.39
CA ARG A 232 -1.83 12.54 11.73
C ARG A 232 -2.02 12.72 13.24
N TRP A 233 -1.21 12.05 14.06
CA TRP A 233 -1.22 12.28 15.51
C TRP A 233 -0.95 13.75 15.85
N PHE A 234 0.12 14.34 15.31
CA PHE A 234 0.43 15.76 15.56
C PHE A 234 -0.66 16.70 15.05
N ALA A 235 -1.24 16.43 13.87
CA ALA A 235 -2.35 17.22 13.34
C ALA A 235 -3.59 17.20 14.27
N ILE A 236 -3.88 16.06 14.88
CA ILE A 236 -4.95 15.92 15.88
C ILE A 236 -4.63 16.72 17.14
N GLN A 237 -3.40 16.63 17.65
CA GLN A 237 -2.99 17.38 18.84
C GLN A 237 -3.09 18.90 18.62
N GLU A 238 -2.61 19.40 17.48
CA GLU A 238 -2.71 20.82 17.09
C GLU A 238 -4.17 21.31 16.99
N ALA A 239 -5.09 20.45 16.54
CA ALA A 239 -6.51 20.77 16.52
C ALA A 239 -7.08 20.88 17.95
N GLY A 240 -6.66 19.99 18.84
CA GLY A 240 -7.04 19.95 20.25
C GLY A 240 -6.57 21.16 21.06
N GLU A 241 -5.45 21.79 20.70
CA GLU A 241 -4.94 23.01 21.35
C GLU A 241 -5.91 24.19 21.26
N LYS A 242 -6.65 24.30 20.16
CA LYS A 242 -7.66 25.36 19.96
C LYS A 242 -8.96 25.07 20.68
N LYS A 243 -9.36 23.80 20.68
CA LYS A 243 -10.57 23.31 21.33
C LYS A 243 -10.41 21.82 21.61
N ALA A 244 -10.35 21.46 22.89
CA ALA A 244 -10.27 20.06 23.30
C ALA A 244 -11.63 19.37 23.16
N GLY A 245 -11.59 18.05 22.90
CA GLY A 245 -12.76 17.18 22.94
C GLY A 245 -12.72 16.07 21.90
N PRO A 246 -13.36 14.92 22.17
CA PRO A 246 -13.30 13.75 21.30
C PRO A 246 -13.86 14.02 19.90
N ASP A 247 -14.87 14.87 19.77
CA ASP A 247 -15.43 15.25 18.47
C ASP A 247 -14.44 16.04 17.62
N VAL A 248 -13.61 16.90 18.24
CA VAL A 248 -12.59 17.69 17.54
C VAL A 248 -11.47 16.76 17.06
N GLU A 249 -11.03 15.84 17.92
CA GLU A 249 -10.00 14.86 17.58
C GLU A 249 -10.44 13.95 16.44
N MET A 250 -11.67 13.41 16.52
CA MET A 250 -12.25 12.57 15.47
C MET A 250 -12.40 13.34 14.16
N MET A 251 -12.91 14.58 14.21
CA MET A 251 -13.04 15.43 13.03
C MET A 251 -11.68 15.68 12.37
N ALA A 252 -10.66 16.07 13.15
CA ALA A 252 -9.31 16.28 12.64
C ALA A 252 -8.72 14.99 12.05
N CYS A 253 -8.90 13.85 12.73
CA CYS A 253 -8.46 12.54 12.24
C CYS A 253 -9.02 12.22 10.86
N LYS A 254 -10.33 12.40 10.65
CA LYS A 254 -10.97 12.12 9.35
C LYS A 254 -10.65 13.17 8.29
N GLN A 255 -10.66 14.45 8.65
CA GLN A 255 -10.34 15.56 7.75
C GLN A 255 -8.88 15.50 7.25
N TYR A 256 -7.97 14.87 8.00
CA TYR A 256 -6.61 14.59 7.55
C TYR A 256 -6.59 13.86 6.20
N SER A 257 -7.41 12.82 6.08
CA SER A 257 -7.49 11.96 4.89
C SER A 257 -8.46 12.44 3.80
N GLU A 258 -9.07 13.62 3.95
CA GLU A 258 -9.96 14.17 2.92
C GLU A 258 -9.14 14.47 1.65
N ILE A 259 -9.67 14.14 0.46
CA ILE A 259 -8.95 14.36 -0.81
C ILE A 259 -9.18 15.75 -1.41
N GLY A 260 -10.11 16.54 -0.87
CA GLY A 260 -10.33 17.93 -1.26
C GLY A 260 -9.16 18.81 -0.80
N ALA A 261 -8.32 19.26 -1.74
CA ALA A 261 -7.04 19.95 -1.46
C ALA A 261 -7.13 21.13 -0.47
N GLU A 262 -8.21 21.90 -0.52
CA GLU A 262 -8.42 23.06 0.37
C GLU A 262 -8.85 22.66 1.79
N ARG A 263 -9.56 21.54 1.93
CA ARG A 263 -10.16 21.13 3.21
C ARG A 263 -9.30 20.10 3.94
N SER A 264 -8.53 19.31 3.21
CA SER A 264 -7.64 18.28 3.75
C SER A 264 -6.61 18.86 4.73
N LEU A 265 -6.52 18.28 5.94
CA LEU A 265 -5.43 18.65 6.84
C LEU A 265 -4.08 18.14 6.33
N PHE A 266 -4.02 16.99 5.65
CA PHE A 266 -2.79 16.51 5.03
C PHE A 266 -2.24 17.53 4.03
N TYR A 267 -3.05 17.96 3.06
CA TYR A 267 -2.56 18.91 2.05
C TYR A 267 -2.25 20.29 2.64
N LYS A 268 -2.93 20.70 3.72
CA LYS A 268 -2.56 21.91 4.46
C LYS A 268 -1.16 21.79 5.08
N ARG A 269 -0.84 20.65 5.68
CA ARG A 269 0.48 20.36 6.27
C ARG A 269 1.57 20.23 5.21
N GLN A 270 1.26 19.61 4.07
CA GLN A 270 2.12 19.58 2.89
C GLN A 270 2.48 20.98 2.39
N ARG A 271 1.49 21.88 2.25
CA ARG A 271 1.74 23.28 1.85
C ARG A 271 2.58 24.05 2.88
N ALA A 272 2.57 23.62 4.14
CA ALA A 272 3.40 24.19 5.20
C ALA A 272 4.81 23.57 5.28
N GLY A 273 5.17 22.62 4.41
CA GLY A 273 6.47 21.95 4.41
C GLY A 273 6.66 20.94 5.54
N LEU A 274 5.57 20.42 6.12
CA LEU A 274 5.59 19.47 7.23
C LEU A 274 5.56 18.00 6.79
N VAL A 275 5.46 17.73 5.49
CA VAL A 275 5.55 16.38 4.94
C VAL A 275 6.45 16.37 3.71
N ASP A 276 7.24 15.30 3.60
CA ASP A 276 8.18 15.12 2.50
C ASP A 276 7.44 14.68 1.23
N ARG A 277 7.98 15.10 0.07
CA ARG A 277 7.49 14.74 -1.26
C ARG A 277 8.49 13.80 -1.94
N ILE A 278 7.98 12.73 -2.55
CA ILE A 278 8.74 11.79 -3.38
C ILE A 278 8.60 12.14 -4.87
N THR A 279 7.49 12.78 -5.24
CA THR A 279 7.23 13.25 -6.61
C THR A 279 6.63 14.66 -6.59
N ASP A 280 6.49 15.27 -7.77
CA ASP A 280 5.92 16.61 -7.93
C ASP A 280 4.51 16.58 -8.53
N ASP A 281 3.83 17.72 -8.45
CA ASP A 281 2.45 17.87 -8.92
C ASP A 281 2.32 17.70 -10.44
N ASP A 282 3.37 17.98 -11.20
CA ASP A 282 3.34 17.90 -12.66
C ASP A 282 3.47 16.45 -13.13
N ALA A 283 4.32 15.66 -12.49
CA ALA A 283 4.38 14.20 -12.65
C ALA A 283 3.04 13.54 -12.28
N ILE A 284 2.40 13.96 -11.19
CA ILE A 284 1.06 13.47 -10.80
C ILE A 284 0.03 13.81 -11.87
N LYS A 285 -0.05 15.07 -12.32
CA LYS A 285 -1.00 15.49 -13.37
C LYS A 285 -0.78 14.74 -14.68
N LYS A 286 0.47 14.49 -15.04
CA LYS A 286 0.83 13.71 -16.23
C LYS A 286 0.33 12.27 -16.10
N ALA A 287 0.50 11.64 -14.95
CA ALA A 287 0.04 10.27 -14.70
C ALA A 287 -1.50 10.10 -14.73
N ILE A 288 -2.27 11.20 -14.63
CA ILE A 288 -3.74 11.16 -14.84
C ILE A 288 -4.07 10.84 -16.31
N GLN A 289 -3.22 11.26 -17.26
CA GLN A 289 -3.47 11.16 -18.70
C GLN A 289 -2.62 10.08 -19.38
N GLU A 290 -1.41 9.84 -18.88
CA GLU A 290 -0.43 8.95 -19.49
C GLU A 290 -0.23 7.67 -18.66
N PRO A 291 -0.32 6.47 -19.28
CA PRO A 291 0.01 5.23 -18.59
C PRO A 291 1.53 5.08 -18.38
N PRO A 292 1.97 4.20 -17.45
CA PRO A 292 3.37 3.82 -17.34
C PRO A 292 3.85 3.14 -18.63
N LYS A 293 5.03 3.54 -19.11
CA LYS A 293 5.56 3.21 -20.46
C LYS A 293 6.19 1.83 -20.56
N ASP A 294 6.52 1.23 -19.43
CA ASP A 294 7.29 0.00 -19.23
C ASP A 294 6.41 -1.20 -18.88
N THR A 295 5.10 -1.07 -19.04
CA THR A 295 4.13 -2.16 -18.82
C THR A 295 3.12 -2.24 -19.94
N ARG A 296 2.32 -3.30 -19.94
CA ARG A 296 1.16 -3.44 -20.81
C ARG A 296 0.10 -2.35 -20.69
N ALA A 297 0.18 -1.46 -19.69
CA ALA A 297 -0.70 -0.30 -19.63
C ALA A 297 -0.44 0.66 -20.81
N ALA A 298 0.81 0.81 -21.25
CA ALA A 298 1.15 1.57 -22.45
C ALA A 298 0.53 0.93 -23.70
N LEU A 299 0.72 -0.37 -23.85
CA LEU A 299 0.16 -1.15 -24.96
C LEU A 299 -1.38 -1.07 -24.96
N ARG A 300 -2.02 -1.24 -23.80
CA ARG A 300 -3.48 -1.13 -23.67
C ARG A 300 -3.96 0.24 -24.15
N ARG A 301 -3.26 1.31 -23.79
CA ARG A 301 -3.61 2.66 -24.24
C ARG A 301 -3.47 2.81 -25.76
N GLU A 302 -2.36 2.34 -26.34
CA GLU A 302 -2.13 2.35 -27.79
C GLU A 302 -3.25 1.61 -28.54
N LEU A 303 -3.66 0.43 -28.05
CA LEU A 303 -4.75 -0.35 -28.63
C LEU A 303 -6.09 0.37 -28.54
N CYS A 304 -6.38 1.03 -27.41
CA CYS A 304 -7.59 1.83 -27.24
C CYS A 304 -7.65 3.05 -28.16
N ASP A 305 -6.51 3.67 -28.47
CA ASP A 305 -6.43 4.80 -29.39
C ASP A 305 -6.51 4.35 -30.86
N THR A 306 -6.20 3.07 -31.15
CA THR A 306 -6.12 2.52 -32.52
C THR A 306 -7.41 1.85 -32.99
N PHE A 307 -8.08 1.09 -32.11
CA PHE A 307 -9.21 0.22 -32.47
C PHE A 307 -10.52 0.67 -31.84
N ASN A 308 -11.65 0.26 -32.43
CA ASN A 308 -12.96 0.43 -31.81
C ASN A 308 -13.16 -0.62 -30.70
N ILE A 309 -12.94 -0.21 -29.45
CA ILE A 309 -13.00 -1.09 -28.28
C ILE A 309 -14.46 -1.38 -27.87
N GLU A 310 -14.85 -2.65 -27.96
CA GLU A 310 -16.13 -3.15 -27.44
C GLU A 310 -16.04 -3.46 -25.94
N MET A 311 -14.92 -4.05 -25.49
CA MET A 311 -14.68 -4.40 -24.09
C MET A 311 -13.19 -4.30 -23.75
N ILE A 312 -12.89 -3.88 -22.52
CA ILE A 312 -11.53 -3.72 -22.01
C ILE A 312 -11.41 -4.34 -20.62
N ASP A 313 -10.30 -5.03 -20.36
CA ASP A 313 -9.95 -5.61 -19.06
C ASP A 313 -8.42 -5.60 -18.86
N TRP A 314 -7.93 -6.12 -17.75
CA TRP A 314 -6.50 -6.21 -17.42
C TRP A 314 -5.72 -7.07 -18.42
N SER A 315 -6.25 -8.23 -18.80
CA SER A 315 -5.52 -9.23 -19.57
C SER A 315 -6.08 -9.45 -20.98
N MET A 316 -7.03 -8.63 -21.43
CA MET A 316 -7.59 -8.72 -22.78
C MET A 316 -8.29 -7.44 -23.23
N LEU A 317 -8.53 -7.35 -24.55
CA LEU A 317 -9.44 -6.41 -25.19
C LEU A 317 -10.34 -7.17 -26.18
N ILE A 318 -11.56 -6.67 -26.38
CA ILE A 318 -12.43 -7.06 -27.50
C ILE A 318 -12.57 -5.83 -28.39
N VAL A 319 -12.16 -5.98 -29.65
CA VAL A 319 -12.23 -4.93 -30.67
C VAL A 319 -13.29 -5.28 -31.72
N ASN A 320 -13.96 -4.27 -32.26
CA ASN A 320 -15.01 -4.44 -33.25
C ASN A 320 -14.95 -3.36 -34.34
N ASP A 321 -14.08 -3.60 -35.33
CA ASP A 321 -13.89 -2.75 -36.52
C ASP A 321 -14.62 -3.34 -37.75
N GLY A 322 -15.77 -3.99 -37.52
CA GLY A 322 -16.50 -4.76 -38.53
C GLY A 322 -16.31 -6.27 -38.43
N THR A 323 -15.22 -6.71 -37.78
CA THR A 323 -15.05 -8.10 -37.30
C THR A 323 -14.64 -8.08 -35.84
N ARG A 324 -15.35 -8.85 -35.02
CA ARG A 324 -15.10 -8.96 -33.59
C ARG A 324 -13.86 -9.81 -33.33
N ARG A 325 -12.83 -9.23 -32.71
CA ARG A 325 -11.57 -9.91 -32.38
C ARG A 325 -11.23 -9.76 -30.90
N ARG A 326 -10.62 -10.79 -30.32
CA ARG A 326 -10.08 -10.76 -28.97
C ARG A 326 -8.55 -10.61 -29.05
N ILE A 327 -8.01 -9.68 -28.28
CA ILE A 327 -6.56 -9.48 -28.12
C ILE A 327 -6.22 -9.81 -26.67
N ASP A 328 -5.35 -10.80 -26.45
CA ASP A 328 -4.90 -11.17 -25.11
C ASP A 328 -3.63 -10.37 -24.73
N LEU A 329 -3.59 -9.90 -23.47
CA LEU A 329 -2.48 -9.12 -22.88
C LEU A 329 -1.91 -9.85 -21.66
N LEU A 330 -1.47 -11.10 -21.87
CA LEU A 330 -1.06 -12.01 -20.79
C LEU A 330 0.32 -11.73 -20.20
N ASP A 331 1.20 -11.06 -20.93
CA ASP A 331 2.47 -10.57 -20.40
C ASP A 331 2.25 -9.17 -19.77
N PRO A 332 2.45 -9.00 -18.44
CA PRO A 332 2.33 -7.70 -17.79
C PRO A 332 3.39 -6.68 -18.26
N TYR A 333 4.51 -7.12 -18.83
CA TYR A 333 5.63 -6.29 -19.26
C TYR A 333 5.63 -5.98 -20.76
N ALA A 334 4.72 -6.57 -21.54
CA ALA A 334 4.63 -6.32 -22.97
C ALA A 334 4.23 -4.86 -23.26
N THR A 335 5.14 -4.10 -23.87
CA THR A 335 4.90 -2.70 -24.25
C THR A 335 4.49 -2.51 -25.71
N LYS A 336 4.52 -3.60 -26.50
CA LYS A 336 4.16 -3.64 -27.92
C LYS A 336 3.46 -4.96 -28.22
N MET A 337 2.62 -4.98 -29.27
CA MET A 337 2.07 -6.26 -29.74
C MET A 337 3.17 -7.14 -30.31
N GLU A 338 3.27 -8.37 -29.82
CA GLU A 338 4.08 -9.40 -30.47
C GLU A 338 3.35 -9.92 -31.73
N ALA A 339 4.12 -10.24 -32.76
CA ALA A 339 3.63 -10.70 -34.07
C ALA A 339 2.61 -11.85 -34.07
N PRO A 340 2.58 -12.81 -33.10
CA PRO A 340 1.63 -13.94 -33.14
C PRO A 340 0.16 -13.55 -32.96
N TYR A 341 -0.15 -12.36 -32.44
CA TYR A 341 -1.53 -11.91 -32.24
C TYR A 341 -2.14 -11.21 -33.45
N ALA A 342 -1.36 -10.97 -34.51
CA ALA A 342 -1.82 -10.37 -35.76
C ALA A 342 -2.53 -11.37 -36.70
N THR A 343 -2.48 -12.68 -36.40
CA THR A 343 -3.02 -13.74 -37.26
C THR A 343 -4.17 -14.49 -36.60
N ALA A 344 -5.28 -13.80 -36.43
CA ALA A 344 -6.60 -14.43 -36.47
C ALA A 344 -7.42 -13.63 -37.49
N SER A 345 -7.07 -13.83 -38.77
CA SER A 345 -7.81 -13.36 -39.94
C SER A 345 -9.07 -14.18 -40.15
#